data_AF-A0A936ZWL9-F1
#
_entry.id   AF-A0A936ZWL9-F1
#
_cell.length_a   1.000
_cell.length_b   1.000
_cell.length_c   1.000
_cell.angle_alpha   90.00
_cell.angle_beta   90.00
_cell.angle_gamma   90.00
#
_symmetry.space_group_name_H-M   'P 1'
#
loop_
_entity.id
_entity.type
_entity.pdbx_description
1 polymer ?
#
loop_
_entity_poly.entity_id
_entity_poly.type
_entity_poly.pdbx_seq_one_letter_code
_entity_poly.pdbx_strand_id
1 'polypeptide(L)'
;MKNKILSFPLFVASILIMLSSCGSDSDDPQAPLPVNPVLLDQFFFTGTLGDEAFDIRFQSYDPTIGTPPNDDHTIDFGGGGINRVPRTGEDTEDCFGSYAFGVLPDNTQSPVPNVDGAKLFIYEMPLGLCSTANENETLESFFDSNDFVYSEGVSDKTFRRITFSLFPPKVAGVADEEQDFYTSAGENTDASFKITSVEEEDQSTYIVEGTFACTMYSHLDDTKSKALTNGKFRIKVKTNLD
;
A
#
# COMPACT_ATOMS: atom_id res chain seq x y z
N MET A 1 7.85 -13.22 -68.97
CA MET A 1 9.00 -14.00 -69.47
C MET A 1 10.28 -13.15 -69.45
N LYS A 2 11.15 -13.39 -68.47
CA LYS A 2 12.63 -13.52 -68.57
C LYS A 2 13.27 -13.25 -67.19
N ASN A 3 13.75 -14.34 -66.61
CA ASN A 3 14.63 -14.43 -65.44
C ASN A 3 16.01 -13.81 -65.70
N LYS A 4 16.62 -13.27 -64.64
CA LYS A 4 18.06 -13.34 -64.25
C LYS A 4 18.07 -13.06 -62.73
N ILE A 5 18.40 -13.90 -61.75
CA ILE A 5 19.37 -14.98 -61.51
C ILE A 5 20.86 -14.55 -61.49
N LEU A 6 21.36 -14.50 -60.24
CA LEU A 6 22.68 -14.81 -59.65
C LEU A 6 23.92 -13.98 -60.02
N SER A 7 24.61 -13.52 -58.96
CA SER A 7 25.94 -14.07 -58.61
C SER A 7 26.46 -13.56 -57.25
N PHE A 8 26.60 -14.50 -56.30
CA PHE A 8 27.48 -14.42 -55.13
C PHE A 8 28.96 -14.56 -55.57
N PRO A 9 29.91 -13.99 -54.81
CA PRO A 9 31.20 -14.61 -54.63
C PRO A 9 31.37 -15.10 -53.19
N LEU A 10 31.48 -16.43 -53.07
CA LEU A 10 32.20 -17.11 -52.00
C LEU A 10 33.68 -16.71 -52.09
N PHE A 11 34.29 -16.27 -50.99
CA PHE A 11 35.72 -16.40 -50.78
C PHE A 11 35.96 -17.13 -49.45
N VAL A 12 36.53 -18.33 -49.59
CA VAL A 12 37.08 -19.16 -48.53
C VAL A 12 38.58 -18.89 -48.46
N ALA A 13 39.15 -19.13 -47.27
CA ALA A 13 40.57 -19.17 -46.89
C ALA A 13 41.03 -17.89 -46.16
N SER A 14 41.68 -17.93 -44.99
CA SER A 14 42.47 -19.00 -44.39
C SER A 14 42.50 -18.85 -42.86
N ILE A 15 42.51 -19.99 -42.17
CA ILE A 15 42.96 -20.09 -40.77
C ILE A 15 44.48 -19.86 -40.78
N LEU A 16 44.95 -18.86 -40.04
CA LEU A 16 46.34 -18.79 -39.60
C LEU A 16 46.36 -18.57 -38.09
N ILE A 17 46.73 -19.63 -37.38
CA ILE A 17 47.07 -19.63 -35.96
C ILE A 17 48.44 -18.96 -35.83
N MET A 18 48.49 -17.82 -35.13
CA MET A 18 49.73 -17.27 -34.58
C MET A 18 49.56 -17.22 -33.07
N LEU A 19 50.21 -18.17 -32.41
CA LEU A 19 50.54 -18.12 -31.00
C LEU A 19 51.49 -16.95 -30.77
N SER A 20 51.08 -15.95 -30.01
CA SER A 20 52.00 -15.03 -29.35
C SER A 20 51.50 -14.77 -27.94
N SER A 21 52.12 -15.50 -27.01
CA SER A 21 52.20 -15.18 -25.59
C SER A 21 52.78 -13.77 -25.43
N CYS A 22 51.95 -12.86 -24.93
CA CYS A 22 52.40 -11.74 -24.11
C CYS A 22 51.47 -11.72 -22.90
N GLY A 23 52.03 -12.07 -21.74
CA GLY A 23 51.38 -11.83 -20.47
C GLY A 23 51.18 -10.32 -20.30
N SER A 24 49.93 -9.94 -20.09
CA SER A 24 49.58 -8.81 -19.26
C SER A 24 48.49 -9.35 -18.34
N ASP A 25 48.79 -9.40 -17.04
CA ASP A 25 47.78 -9.42 -15.99
C ASP A 25 46.80 -8.27 -16.29
N SER A 26 45.73 -8.58 -17.02
CA SER A 26 44.53 -7.77 -16.98
C SER A 26 43.77 -8.32 -15.79
N ASP A 27 43.90 -7.63 -14.66
CA ASP A 27 42.88 -7.61 -13.63
C ASP A 27 41.55 -7.43 -14.37
N ASP A 28 40.81 -8.52 -14.55
CA ASP A 28 39.42 -8.47 -14.96
C ASP A 28 38.72 -7.86 -13.75
N PRO A 29 38.28 -6.58 -13.78
CA PRO A 29 37.43 -6.12 -12.72
C PRO A 29 36.15 -6.92 -12.91
N GLN A 30 36.00 -7.99 -12.13
CA GLN A 30 34.72 -8.66 -11.95
C GLN A 30 33.71 -7.53 -11.86
N ALA A 31 32.82 -7.44 -12.86
CA ALA A 31 31.69 -6.54 -12.79
C ALA A 31 31.09 -6.77 -11.40
N PRO A 32 30.95 -5.72 -10.56
CA PRO A 32 30.47 -5.91 -9.20
C PRO A 32 29.21 -6.76 -9.29
N LEU A 33 29.18 -7.87 -8.55
CA LEU A 33 28.04 -8.77 -8.52
C LEU A 33 26.78 -7.91 -8.39
N PRO A 34 25.69 -8.21 -9.13
CA PRO A 34 24.46 -7.45 -9.00
C PRO A 34 24.09 -7.41 -7.53
N VAL A 35 24.19 -6.21 -6.95
CA VAL A 35 23.92 -6.01 -5.55
C VAL A 35 22.42 -6.11 -5.41
N ASN A 36 21.95 -7.18 -4.77
CA ASN A 36 20.53 -7.35 -4.52
C ASN A 36 20.03 -6.14 -3.73
N PRO A 37 18.89 -5.53 -4.12
CA PRO A 37 18.35 -4.38 -3.41
C PRO A 37 18.03 -4.76 -1.96
N VAL A 38 18.29 -3.85 -1.04
CA VAL A 38 18.01 -4.03 0.39
C VAL A 38 16.67 -3.38 0.70
N LEU A 39 15.69 -4.18 1.11
CA LEU A 39 14.38 -3.70 1.53
C LEU A 39 14.50 -2.92 2.85
N LEU A 40 13.98 -1.70 2.88
CA LEU A 40 13.93 -0.86 4.07
C LEU A 40 12.57 -1.01 4.76
N ASP A 41 11.49 -0.74 4.05
CA ASP A 41 10.12 -0.84 4.57
C ASP A 41 9.20 -1.62 3.64
N GLN A 42 8.17 -2.22 4.23
CA GLN A 42 7.07 -2.84 3.50
C GLN A 42 5.75 -2.49 4.17
N PHE A 43 4.79 -2.02 3.37
CA PHE A 43 3.41 -1.77 3.78
C PHE A 43 2.46 -2.50 2.87
N PHE A 44 1.37 -3.03 3.42
CA PHE A 44 0.54 -3.95 2.65
C PHE A 44 -0.89 -4.05 3.16
N PHE A 45 -1.73 -4.55 2.26
CA PHE A 45 -3.02 -5.18 2.54
C PHE A 45 -3.06 -6.54 1.84
N THR A 46 -3.40 -7.59 2.60
CA THR A 46 -3.54 -8.95 2.06
C THR A 46 -4.83 -9.58 2.57
N GLY A 47 -5.37 -10.55 1.81
CA GLY A 47 -6.56 -11.28 2.24
C GLY A 47 -7.21 -12.06 1.09
N THR A 48 -8.47 -12.44 1.29
CA THR A 48 -9.28 -13.11 0.27
C THR A 48 -10.65 -12.45 0.18
N LEU A 49 -11.03 -11.97 -1.01
CA LEU A 49 -12.31 -11.34 -1.32
C LEU A 49 -13.19 -12.30 -2.13
N GLY A 50 -14.20 -12.89 -1.51
CA GLY A 50 -14.91 -14.03 -2.06
C GLY A 50 -13.95 -15.21 -2.21
N ASP A 51 -13.66 -15.60 -3.44
CA ASP A 51 -12.70 -16.67 -3.77
C ASP A 51 -11.36 -16.12 -4.31
N GLU A 52 -11.19 -14.80 -4.39
CA GLU A 52 -10.05 -14.14 -5.01
C GLU A 52 -9.05 -13.67 -3.94
N ALA A 53 -7.84 -14.22 -3.95
CA ALA A 53 -6.76 -13.71 -3.09
C ALA A 53 -6.25 -12.37 -3.63
N PHE A 54 -5.96 -11.44 -2.71
CA PHE A 54 -5.29 -10.18 -3.05
C PHE A 54 -4.05 -9.99 -2.17
N ASP A 55 -3.04 -9.38 -2.77
CA ASP A 55 -1.78 -9.01 -2.12
C ASP A 55 -1.29 -7.69 -2.72
N ILE A 56 -1.49 -6.61 -1.97
CA ILE A 56 -1.24 -5.23 -2.40
C ILE A 56 -0.13 -4.69 -1.50
N ARG A 57 1.01 -4.33 -2.09
CA ARG A 57 2.21 -3.94 -1.33
C ARG A 57 2.90 -2.72 -1.90
N PHE A 58 3.47 -1.95 -1.01
CA PHE A 58 4.51 -0.97 -1.29
C PHE A 58 5.82 -1.43 -0.63
N GLN A 59 6.96 -1.22 -1.29
CA GLN A 59 8.27 -1.66 -0.82
C GLN A 59 9.36 -0.60 -1.01
N SER A 60 9.78 0.08 0.06
CA SER A 60 10.94 0.99 -0.04
C SER A 60 12.25 0.20 0.00
N TYR A 61 13.23 0.60 -0.82
CA TYR A 61 14.55 -0.01 -0.88
C TYR A 61 15.66 1.03 -0.64
N ASP A 62 16.81 0.56 -0.16
CA ASP A 62 17.99 1.40 0.03
C ASP A 62 18.46 1.97 -1.31
N PRO A 63 18.40 3.30 -1.50
CA PRO A 63 18.77 3.92 -2.79
C PRO A 63 20.28 3.84 -3.06
N THR A 64 21.09 3.46 -2.07
CA THR A 64 22.54 3.33 -2.19
C THR A 64 22.99 1.91 -2.56
N ILE A 65 22.09 0.93 -2.52
CA ILE A 65 22.40 -0.50 -2.70
C ILE A 65 21.51 -1.10 -3.79
N GLY A 66 22.03 -1.16 -5.02
CA GLY A 66 21.36 -1.78 -6.16
C GLY A 66 20.34 -0.88 -6.86
N THR A 67 19.79 -1.37 -7.97
CA THR A 67 18.61 -0.74 -8.59
C THR A 67 17.38 -1.43 -8.01
N PRO A 68 16.49 -0.71 -7.31
CA PRO A 68 15.25 -1.32 -6.84
C PRO A 68 14.43 -1.85 -8.03
N PRO A 69 13.61 -2.90 -7.82
CA PRO A 69 12.50 -3.13 -8.73
C PRO A 69 11.68 -1.83 -8.78
N ASN A 70 11.12 -1.48 -9.94
CA ASN A 70 10.17 -0.39 -9.95
C ASN A 70 9.01 -0.78 -9.01
N ASP A 71 8.71 0.08 -8.04
CA ASP A 71 7.50 -0.07 -7.24
C ASP A 71 6.30 0.23 -8.14
N ASP A 72 5.41 -0.73 -8.27
CA ASP A 72 4.17 -0.57 -9.04
C ASP A 72 3.04 0.07 -8.21
N HIS A 73 3.33 0.46 -6.96
CA HIS A 73 2.38 1.08 -6.04
C HIS A 73 2.98 2.29 -5.33
N THR A 74 2.12 3.19 -4.89
CA THR A 74 2.42 4.36 -4.07
C THR A 74 1.68 4.27 -2.75
N ILE A 75 2.22 4.91 -1.70
CA ILE A 75 1.52 5.05 -0.42
C ILE A 75 0.71 6.34 -0.44
N ASP A 76 -0.57 6.23 -0.12
CA ASP A 76 -1.38 7.36 0.31
C ASP A 76 -1.37 7.43 1.83
N PHE A 77 -0.73 8.46 2.38
CA PHE A 77 -0.75 8.74 3.83
C PHE A 77 -1.97 9.56 4.25
N GLY A 78 -2.95 9.75 3.35
CA GLY A 78 -4.13 10.61 3.45
C GLY A 78 -4.57 10.94 4.88
N GLY A 79 -3.98 11.98 5.45
CA GLY A 79 -4.37 12.49 6.76
C GLY A 79 -5.75 13.12 6.67
N GLY A 80 -6.65 12.73 7.57
CA GLY A 80 -7.88 13.46 7.85
C GLY A 80 -7.60 14.60 8.82
N GLY A 81 -8.38 15.67 8.68
CA GLY A 81 -8.22 16.89 9.49
C GLY A 81 -8.36 16.64 10.99
N ILE A 82 -7.66 17.48 11.76
CA ILE A 82 -7.82 17.57 13.21
C ILE A 82 -9.11 18.32 13.50
N ASN A 83 -10.04 17.66 14.16
CA ASN A 83 -11.21 18.30 14.73
C ASN A 83 -10.96 18.59 16.20
N ARG A 84 -11.42 19.76 16.65
CA ARG A 84 -11.37 20.19 18.04
C ARG A 84 -12.78 20.39 18.53
N VAL A 85 -13.12 19.78 19.66
CA VAL A 85 -14.43 19.94 20.28
C VAL A 85 -14.23 20.42 21.72
N PRO A 86 -14.92 21.50 22.14
CA PRO A 86 -14.86 21.94 23.53
C PRO A 86 -15.33 20.82 24.45
N ARG A 87 -14.52 20.49 25.46
CA ARG A 87 -14.96 19.58 26.50
C ARG A 87 -16.05 20.28 27.31
N THR A 88 -17.16 19.59 27.55
CA THR A 88 -18.34 20.21 28.16
C THR A 88 -18.00 20.71 29.57
N GLY A 89 -18.05 22.03 29.78
CA GLY A 89 -17.83 22.66 31.09
C GLY A 89 -16.36 22.90 31.48
N GLU A 90 -15.40 22.70 30.58
CA GLU A 90 -13.96 22.96 30.81
C GLU A 90 -13.40 23.90 29.73
N ASP A 91 -12.34 24.65 30.05
CA ASP A 91 -11.59 25.50 29.08
C ASP A 91 -10.66 24.67 28.17
N THR A 92 -10.84 23.35 28.11
CA THR A 92 -10.00 22.40 27.34
C THR A 92 -10.76 21.86 26.13
N GLU A 93 -10.04 21.59 25.04
CA GLU A 93 -10.59 20.99 23.82
C GLU A 93 -10.15 19.52 23.73
N ASP A 94 -11.08 18.62 23.37
CA ASP A 94 -10.75 17.27 22.91
C ASP A 94 -10.34 17.35 21.43
N CYS A 95 -9.20 16.75 21.09
CA CYS A 95 -8.64 16.71 19.75
C CYS A 95 -8.78 15.31 19.17
N PHE A 96 -9.30 15.19 17.96
CA PHE A 96 -9.35 13.92 17.25
C PHE A 96 -9.03 14.08 15.77
N GLY A 97 -8.32 13.11 15.21
CA GLY A 97 -7.94 13.04 13.81
C GLY A 97 -8.56 11.83 13.14
N SER A 98 -8.84 11.91 11.85
CA SER A 98 -9.11 10.72 11.05
C SER A 98 -7.86 10.38 10.26
N TYR A 99 -7.59 9.11 10.04
CA TYR A 99 -6.42 8.66 9.31
C TYR A 99 -6.88 7.81 8.15
N ALA A 100 -6.43 8.13 6.95
CA ALA A 100 -6.57 7.27 5.81
C ALA A 100 -5.18 6.79 5.39
N PHE A 101 -5.05 5.50 5.19
CA PHE A 101 -3.85 4.89 4.64
C PHE A 101 -4.23 4.07 3.43
N GLY A 102 -3.54 4.28 2.32
CA GLY A 102 -3.75 3.50 1.11
C GLY A 102 -2.46 2.99 0.50
N VAL A 103 -2.57 1.88 -0.20
CA VAL A 103 -1.58 1.42 -1.18
C VAL A 103 -2.30 1.41 -2.51
N LEU A 104 -1.88 2.26 -3.43
CA LEU A 104 -2.54 2.53 -4.71
C LEU A 104 -1.59 2.27 -5.86
N PRO A 105 -2.05 1.89 -7.05
CA PRO A 105 -1.14 1.60 -8.16
C PRO A 105 -0.43 2.89 -8.61
N ASP A 106 0.85 2.78 -8.94
CA ASP A 106 1.58 3.84 -9.60
C ASP A 106 1.02 3.96 -11.04
N ASN A 107 0.46 5.12 -11.35
CA ASN A 107 -0.20 5.41 -12.63
C ASN A 107 0.75 5.46 -13.84
N THR A 108 2.03 5.15 -13.64
CA THR A 108 3.05 5.10 -14.69
C THR A 108 3.24 3.71 -15.33
N GLN A 109 2.63 2.63 -14.81
CA GLN A 109 2.85 1.27 -15.33
C GLN A 109 1.55 0.48 -15.64
N SER A 110 1.62 -0.38 -16.66
CA SER A 110 0.53 -1.16 -17.25
C SER A 110 0.58 -2.64 -16.83
N PRO A 111 -0.57 -3.35 -16.88
CA PRO A 111 -1.53 -3.51 -15.80
C PRO A 111 -1.16 -4.62 -14.81
N VAL A 112 -1.52 -4.44 -13.54
CA VAL A 112 -1.41 -5.46 -12.47
C VAL A 112 -2.66 -6.37 -12.51
N PRO A 113 -2.52 -7.71 -12.48
CA PRO A 113 -3.63 -8.63 -12.75
C PRO A 113 -4.65 -8.84 -11.60
N ASN A 114 -4.58 -8.12 -10.49
CA ASN A 114 -5.44 -8.28 -9.30
C ASN A 114 -5.87 -6.92 -8.74
N VAL A 115 -6.76 -6.88 -7.74
CA VAL A 115 -7.12 -5.67 -6.95
C VAL A 115 -5.94 -4.71 -6.87
N ASP A 116 -6.09 -3.54 -7.49
CA ASP A 116 -4.98 -2.64 -7.82
C ASP A 116 -4.67 -1.65 -6.70
N GLY A 117 -5.58 -1.49 -5.75
CA GLY A 117 -5.38 -0.65 -4.59
C GLY A 117 -6.27 -0.98 -3.40
N ALA A 118 -5.88 -0.49 -2.23
CA ALA A 118 -6.62 -0.62 -1.00
C ALA A 118 -6.49 0.65 -0.17
N LYS A 119 -7.53 0.98 0.59
CA LYS A 119 -7.53 2.13 1.51
C LYS A 119 -8.27 1.81 2.79
N LEU A 120 -7.62 2.02 3.93
CA LEU A 120 -8.18 1.91 5.27
C LEU A 120 -8.37 3.31 5.85
N PHE A 121 -9.54 3.54 6.42
CA PHE A 121 -9.89 4.74 7.15
C PHE A 121 -10.13 4.37 8.60
N ILE A 122 -9.51 5.11 9.52
CA ILE A 122 -9.75 5.03 10.96
C ILE A 122 -10.21 6.42 11.41
N TYR A 123 -11.45 6.51 11.92
CA TYR A 123 -12.09 7.78 12.22
C TYR A 123 -11.93 8.20 13.67
N GLU A 124 -11.76 9.51 13.83
CA GLU A 124 -11.76 10.23 15.11
C GLU A 124 -10.88 9.57 16.18
N MET A 125 -9.63 9.22 15.86
CA MET A 125 -8.66 8.81 16.86
C MET A 125 -8.25 10.01 17.72
N PRO A 126 -8.21 9.88 19.06
CA PRO A 126 -7.78 10.95 19.93
C PRO A 126 -6.33 11.29 19.58
N LEU A 127 -6.07 12.58 19.38
CA LEU A 127 -4.72 13.07 19.17
C LEU A 127 -4.18 13.50 20.51
N GLY A 128 -2.89 13.22 20.73
CA GLY A 128 -2.21 13.56 21.97
C GLY A 128 -2.41 15.03 22.39
N LEU A 129 -2.57 15.99 21.46
CA LEU A 129 -2.44 17.40 21.80
C LEU A 129 -3.38 18.35 21.02
N CYS A 130 -4.37 18.93 21.71
CA CYS A 130 -4.90 20.27 21.41
C CYS A 130 -4.04 21.39 22.07
N SER A 131 -3.32 21.06 23.15
CA SER A 131 -2.26 21.88 23.78
C SER A 131 -1.47 21.02 24.78
N THR A 132 -0.16 21.25 24.91
CA THR A 132 0.88 20.44 25.59
C THR A 132 0.76 20.19 27.10
N ALA A 133 -0.38 20.44 27.74
CA ALA A 133 -0.42 20.52 29.20
C ALA A 133 -1.04 19.32 29.94
N ASN A 134 -1.86 18.48 29.32
CA ASN A 134 -2.51 17.35 30.02
C ASN A 134 -2.78 16.18 29.06
N GLU A 135 -1.87 15.20 29.04
CA GLU A 135 -2.07 13.91 28.35
C GLU A 135 -2.46 12.83 29.36
N ASN A 136 -3.36 11.91 28.97
CA ASN A 136 -3.57 10.66 29.71
C ASN A 136 -3.42 9.40 28.84
N GLU A 137 -3.33 9.48 27.49
CA GLU A 137 -3.31 8.27 26.64
C GLU A 137 -2.43 8.44 25.37
N THR A 138 -1.50 7.51 25.13
CA THR A 138 -0.68 7.43 23.89
C THR A 138 -1.46 6.74 22.77
N LEU A 139 -1.02 6.86 21.50
CA LEU A 139 -1.66 6.15 20.37
C LEU A 139 -1.63 4.62 20.55
N GLU A 140 -0.51 4.09 21.09
CA GLU A 140 -0.37 2.69 21.47
C GLU A 140 -1.44 2.29 22.51
N SER A 141 -1.54 3.06 23.60
CA SER A 141 -2.54 2.82 24.65
C SER A 141 -3.97 2.93 24.11
N PHE A 142 -4.24 3.86 23.19
CA PHE A 142 -5.53 3.98 22.54
C PHE A 142 -5.87 2.74 21.71
N PHE A 143 -4.91 2.20 20.95
CA PHE A 143 -5.16 1.00 20.16
C PHE A 143 -5.33 -0.26 21.02
N ASP A 144 -4.63 -0.34 22.15
CA ASP A 144 -4.76 -1.44 23.09
C ASP A 144 -6.07 -1.41 23.91
N SER A 145 -6.58 -0.22 24.21
CA SER A 145 -7.73 -0.03 25.09
C SER A 145 -9.09 -0.04 24.37
N ASN A 146 -9.09 -0.05 23.03
CA ASN A 146 -10.30 0.18 22.25
C ASN A 146 -10.60 -0.91 21.23
N ASP A 147 -11.86 -1.35 21.24
CA ASP A 147 -12.44 -2.13 20.15
C ASP A 147 -12.90 -1.18 19.04
N PHE A 148 -12.62 -1.57 17.80
CA PHE A 148 -13.06 -0.85 16.61
C PHE A 148 -14.26 -1.55 15.98
N VAL A 149 -15.19 -0.77 15.47
CA VAL A 149 -16.36 -1.29 14.77
C VAL A 149 -16.39 -0.71 13.36
N TYR A 150 -16.84 -1.49 12.40
CA TYR A 150 -17.06 -1.00 11.05
C TYR A 150 -18.09 0.14 11.04
N SER A 151 -17.84 1.12 10.17
CA SER A 151 -18.79 2.18 9.87
C SER A 151 -19.94 1.64 9.02
N GLU A 152 -21.17 2.01 9.34
CA GLU A 152 -22.35 1.61 8.54
C GLU A 152 -22.51 2.47 7.27
N GLY A 153 -21.70 3.53 7.11
CA GLY A 153 -21.73 4.38 5.92
C GLY A 153 -20.54 5.33 5.84
N VAL A 154 -20.15 5.75 4.63
CA VAL A 154 -18.95 6.58 4.40
C VAL A 154 -18.99 7.94 5.15
N SER A 155 -20.18 8.41 5.53
CA SER A 155 -20.38 9.62 6.33
C SER A 155 -20.45 9.39 7.85
N ASP A 156 -20.51 8.14 8.31
CA ASP A 156 -20.47 7.82 9.73
C ASP A 156 -19.02 7.94 10.21
N LYS A 157 -18.74 9.15 10.68
CA LYS A 157 -17.47 9.57 11.25
C LYS A 157 -17.42 9.36 12.76
N THR A 158 -18.30 8.54 13.36
CA THR A 158 -18.28 8.38 14.81
C THR A 158 -16.95 7.80 15.33
N PHE A 159 -16.66 8.06 16.60
CA PHE A 159 -15.48 7.58 17.31
C PHE A 159 -15.28 6.06 17.17
N ARG A 160 -14.03 5.63 16.93
CA ARG A 160 -13.62 4.21 16.80
C ARG A 160 -14.27 3.47 15.63
N ARG A 161 -14.71 4.20 14.61
CA ARG A 161 -15.16 3.61 13.36
C ARG A 161 -14.02 3.37 12.40
N ILE A 162 -14.14 2.31 11.63
CA ILE A 162 -13.25 2.02 10.52
C ILE A 162 -14.02 1.73 9.24
N THR A 163 -13.41 2.10 8.11
CA THR A 163 -13.88 1.73 6.77
C THR A 163 -12.71 1.22 5.97
N PHE A 164 -12.90 0.11 5.27
CA PHE A 164 -11.93 -0.44 4.34
C PHE A 164 -12.50 -0.43 2.93
N SER A 165 -11.68 -0.05 1.96
CA SER A 165 -12.03 -0.03 0.54
C SER A 165 -10.98 -0.79 -0.27
N LEU A 166 -11.44 -1.58 -1.23
CA LEU A 166 -10.63 -2.26 -2.23
C LEU A 166 -11.02 -1.76 -3.63
N PHE A 167 -10.01 -1.42 -4.41
CA PHE A 167 -10.13 -0.91 -5.77
C PHE A 167 -9.64 -2.01 -6.72
N PRO A 168 -10.53 -2.61 -7.53
CA PRO A 168 -10.15 -3.51 -8.62
C PRO A 168 -9.38 -2.78 -9.73
N PRO A 169 -8.59 -3.50 -10.56
CA PRO A 169 -7.98 -2.94 -11.76
C PRO A 169 -9.00 -2.22 -12.62
N LYS A 170 -8.61 -1.04 -13.12
CA LYS A 170 -9.39 -0.33 -14.13
C LYS A 170 -9.69 -1.23 -15.33
N VAL A 171 -10.97 -1.37 -15.66
CA VAL A 171 -11.41 -2.06 -16.86
C VAL A 171 -11.23 -1.14 -18.07
N ALA A 172 -10.46 -1.59 -19.06
CA ALA A 172 -10.18 -0.80 -20.26
C ALA A 172 -11.47 -0.41 -21.01
N GLY A 173 -11.65 0.89 -21.26
CA GLY A 173 -12.81 1.43 -21.97
C GLY A 173 -14.04 1.70 -21.08
N VAL A 174 -13.97 1.44 -19.78
CA VAL A 174 -15.00 1.82 -18.80
C VAL A 174 -14.62 3.17 -18.17
N ALA A 175 -15.56 4.11 -18.07
CA ALA A 175 -15.32 5.42 -17.49
C ALA A 175 -14.99 5.31 -15.98
N ASP A 176 -14.27 6.27 -15.41
CA ASP A 176 -13.80 6.19 -14.02
C ASP A 176 -14.98 6.15 -13.03
N GLU A 177 -16.07 6.86 -13.31
CA GLU A 177 -17.31 6.84 -12.53
C GLU A 177 -18.12 5.52 -12.65
N GLU A 178 -17.79 4.70 -13.65
CA GLU A 178 -18.39 3.38 -13.89
C GLU A 178 -17.48 2.25 -13.40
N GLN A 179 -16.29 2.56 -12.85
CA GLN A 179 -15.44 1.57 -12.21
C GLN A 179 -16.04 1.20 -10.85
N ASP A 180 -16.26 -0.10 -10.65
CA ASP A 180 -16.71 -0.59 -9.35
C ASP A 180 -15.56 -0.60 -8.35
N PHE A 181 -15.88 -0.43 -7.09
CA PHE A 181 -14.98 -0.72 -5.98
C PHE A 181 -15.78 -1.32 -4.84
N TYR A 182 -15.09 -2.02 -3.95
CA TYR A 182 -15.74 -2.67 -2.81
C TYR A 182 -15.42 -1.93 -1.53
N THR A 183 -16.41 -1.68 -0.68
CA THR A 183 -16.22 -1.00 0.60
C THR A 183 -16.93 -1.72 1.74
N SER A 184 -16.37 -1.64 2.94
CA SER A 184 -16.98 -2.19 4.16
C SER A 184 -18.08 -1.27 4.75
N ALA A 185 -18.44 -0.18 4.08
CA ALA A 185 -19.44 0.79 4.52
C ALA A 185 -20.87 0.27 4.32
N GLY A 186 -21.23 -0.76 5.09
CA GLY A 186 -22.54 -1.42 5.10
C GLY A 186 -22.68 -2.29 6.35
N GLU A 187 -23.69 -3.18 6.38
CA GLU A 187 -23.94 -4.01 7.57
C GLU A 187 -22.77 -4.97 7.82
N ASN A 188 -22.13 -4.84 8.98
CA ASN A 188 -20.93 -5.59 9.36
C ASN A 188 -21.00 -6.05 10.82
N THR A 189 -22.13 -6.66 11.19
CA THR A 189 -22.44 -7.11 12.56
C THR A 189 -21.55 -8.26 13.05
N ASP A 190 -21.14 -9.16 12.15
CA ASP A 190 -20.22 -10.29 12.44
C ASP A 190 -18.77 -10.03 12.00
N ALA A 191 -18.45 -8.78 11.66
CA ALA A 191 -17.11 -8.42 11.22
C ALA A 191 -16.12 -8.37 12.39
N SER A 192 -14.83 -8.51 12.06
CA SER A 192 -13.74 -8.38 13.02
C SER A 192 -12.70 -7.40 12.51
N PHE A 193 -12.24 -6.51 13.38
CA PHE A 193 -11.08 -5.67 13.15
C PHE A 193 -10.27 -5.64 14.43
N LYS A 194 -8.97 -5.91 14.34
CA LYS A 194 -8.08 -5.91 15.49
C LYS A 194 -6.72 -5.40 15.10
N ILE A 195 -6.22 -4.46 15.90
CA ILE A 195 -4.82 -4.05 15.85
C ILE A 195 -4.00 -5.05 16.68
N THR A 196 -2.91 -5.53 16.09
CA THR A 196 -2.07 -6.57 16.67
C THR A 196 -0.70 -6.06 17.08
N SER A 197 -0.25 -4.95 16.51
CA SER A 197 1.01 -4.31 16.87
C SER A 197 0.96 -2.82 16.53
N VAL A 198 1.62 -2.01 17.37
CA VAL A 198 1.87 -0.59 17.15
C VAL A 198 3.33 -0.36 17.49
N GLU A 199 4.10 0.16 16.54
CA GLU A 199 5.52 0.46 16.71
C GLU A 199 5.74 1.95 16.40
N GLU A 200 6.29 2.70 17.35
CA GLU A 200 6.73 4.07 17.11
C GLU A 200 8.07 4.04 16.34
N GLU A 201 8.08 4.58 15.13
CA GLU A 201 9.28 4.69 14.28
C GLU A 201 10.03 6.00 14.60
N ASP A 202 9.28 7.11 14.75
CA ASP A 202 9.77 8.41 15.20
C ASP A 202 8.68 9.17 15.98
N GLN A 203 9.02 10.37 16.50
CA GLN A 203 8.16 11.20 17.36
C GLN A 203 6.76 11.50 16.81
N SER A 204 6.48 11.23 15.54
CA SER A 204 5.18 11.46 14.91
C SER A 204 4.74 10.35 13.96
N THR A 205 5.45 9.24 13.92
CA THR A 205 5.27 8.20 12.89
C THR A 205 5.19 6.83 13.54
N TYR A 206 4.12 6.11 13.21
CA TYR A 206 3.80 4.82 13.78
C TYR A 206 3.58 3.80 12.66
N ILE A 207 4.06 2.59 12.88
CA ILE A 207 3.73 1.43 12.06
C ILE A 207 2.68 0.64 12.81
N VAL A 208 1.52 0.44 12.16
CA VAL A 208 0.38 -0.25 12.75
C VAL A 208 0.12 -1.51 11.95
N GLU A 209 0.01 -2.63 12.64
CA GLU A 209 -0.39 -3.91 12.07
C GLU A 209 -1.71 -4.38 12.64
N GLY A 210 -2.46 -5.12 11.82
CA GLY A 210 -3.68 -5.71 12.30
C GLY A 210 -4.26 -6.75 11.37
N THR A 211 -5.38 -7.30 11.83
CA THR A 211 -6.18 -8.29 11.13
C THR A 211 -7.59 -7.79 10.96
N PHE A 212 -8.23 -8.19 9.87
CA PHE A 212 -9.60 -7.79 9.58
C PHE A 212 -10.36 -8.84 8.77
N ALA A 213 -11.67 -8.88 8.96
CA ALA A 213 -12.59 -9.69 8.19
C ALA A 213 -13.96 -9.00 8.22
N CYS A 214 -14.63 -8.91 7.08
CA CYS A 214 -15.87 -8.17 6.95
C CYS A 214 -16.60 -8.56 5.66
N THR A 215 -17.83 -8.09 5.52
CA THR A 215 -18.54 -8.05 4.24
C THR A 215 -18.16 -6.77 3.51
N MET A 216 -17.80 -6.92 2.23
CA MET A 216 -17.45 -5.84 1.34
C MET A 216 -18.54 -5.68 0.27
N TYR A 217 -19.10 -4.50 0.15
CA TYR A 217 -20.23 -4.17 -0.71
C TYR A 217 -19.75 -3.43 -1.96
N SER A 218 -20.32 -3.77 -3.12
CA SER A 218 -20.07 -3.05 -4.37
C SER A 218 -20.57 -1.61 -4.26
N HIS A 219 -19.80 -0.68 -4.82
CA HIS A 219 -20.18 0.73 -4.88
C HIS A 219 -21.31 0.98 -5.90
N LEU A 220 -21.33 0.19 -6.98
CA LEU A 220 -22.30 0.35 -8.06
C LEU A 220 -23.60 -0.42 -7.83
N ASP A 221 -23.59 -1.45 -6.97
CA ASP A 221 -24.74 -2.32 -6.71
C ASP A 221 -24.74 -2.79 -5.25
N ASP A 222 -25.57 -2.14 -4.43
CA ASP A 222 -25.68 -2.40 -2.99
C ASP A 222 -26.19 -3.81 -2.64
N THR A 223 -26.75 -4.54 -3.62
CA THR A 223 -27.16 -5.93 -3.46
C THR A 223 -26.03 -6.93 -3.66
N LYS A 224 -24.89 -6.49 -4.22
CA LYS A 224 -23.70 -7.31 -4.43
C LYS A 224 -22.71 -7.12 -3.30
N SER A 225 -22.34 -8.23 -2.67
CA SER A 225 -21.31 -8.26 -1.66
C SER A 225 -20.42 -9.48 -1.78
N LYS A 226 -19.21 -9.37 -1.23
CA LYS A 226 -18.24 -10.45 -1.10
C LYS A 226 -17.73 -10.47 0.34
N ALA A 227 -17.55 -11.67 0.89
CA ALA A 227 -16.88 -11.82 2.18
C ALA A 227 -15.39 -11.56 2.00
N LEU A 228 -14.81 -10.72 2.85
CA LEU A 228 -13.38 -10.56 3.01
C LEU A 228 -12.92 -11.36 4.23
N THR A 229 -12.04 -12.32 4.00
CA THR A 229 -11.51 -13.20 5.04
C THR A 229 -9.99 -13.16 5.10
N ASN A 230 -9.45 -13.54 6.26
CA ASN A 230 -8.00 -13.61 6.53
C ASN A 230 -7.25 -12.30 6.21
N GLY A 231 -7.93 -11.16 6.36
CA GLY A 231 -7.36 -9.85 6.09
C GLY A 231 -6.23 -9.53 7.04
N LYS A 232 -5.11 -9.01 6.51
CA LYS A 232 -3.99 -8.48 7.28
C LYS A 232 -3.50 -7.19 6.67
N PHE A 233 -3.07 -6.26 7.52
CA PHE A 233 -2.46 -5.01 7.08
C PHE A 233 -1.20 -4.69 7.88
N ARG A 234 -0.29 -3.96 7.24
CA ARG A 234 0.81 -3.21 7.86
C ARG A 234 0.82 -1.84 7.21
N ILE A 235 0.53 -0.79 7.99
CA ILE A 235 0.34 0.57 7.51
C ILE A 235 1.24 1.54 8.28
N LYS A 236 1.50 2.70 7.70
CA LYS A 236 2.27 3.78 8.32
C LYS A 236 1.36 4.98 8.59
N VAL A 237 1.25 5.37 9.85
CA VAL A 237 0.39 6.45 10.34
C VAL A 237 1.27 7.60 10.81
N LYS A 238 1.01 8.82 10.31
CA LYS A 238 1.71 10.02 10.75
C LYS A 238 0.78 10.91 11.57
N THR A 239 1.05 11.08 12.86
CA THR A 239 0.16 11.79 13.80
C THR A 239 0.32 13.29 13.82
N ASN A 240 1.48 13.81 13.40
CA ASN A 240 1.71 15.24 13.25
C ASN A 240 1.42 15.67 11.81
N LEU A 241 0.17 16.02 11.55
CA LEU A 241 -0.28 16.64 10.31
C LEU A 241 -0.15 18.15 10.45
N ASP A 242 1.09 18.65 10.38
CA ASP A 242 1.38 20.09 10.22
C ASP A 242 0.95 20.59 8.82
#